data_AF-A0A2A2URE2-F1
#
_entry.id   AF-A0A2A2URE2-F1
#
_cell.length_a   1.000
_cell.length_b   1.000
_cell.length_c   1.000
_cell.angle_alpha   90.00
_cell.angle_beta   90.00
_cell.angle_gamma   90.00
#
_symmetry.space_group_name_H-M   'P 1'
#
loop_
_entity.id
_entity.type
_entity.pdbx_description
1 polymer ?
#
loop_
_entity_poly.entity_id
_entity_poly.type
_entity_poly.pdbx_seq_one_letter_code
_entity_poly.pdbx_strand_id
1 'polypeptide(L)'
;MNKFFDNFYHYKGFGPAIKSILPTPEQLRFYQGVLPDNLLEYWEKYGFCGWGDGRLWIVNPADYQDLLTEWLKGTQFEKMQNEGIDIFSVIAIDAFGKMCIWGKNSGYSLKITSNYGMIFPMFNNEFYTQNGASKSLDLFFATQSPKAEIDLKDHNEQPLFERAVEKLGPLENGEIYGFVPALALG
;
A
#
# COMPACT_ATOMS: atom_id res chain seq x y z
N MET A 1 -8.59 17.10 -6.59
CA MET A 1 -8.59 16.23 -5.39
C MET A 1 -10.02 15.89 -5.03
N ASN A 2 -10.36 14.61 -4.93
CA ASN A 2 -11.73 14.19 -4.61
C ASN A 2 -11.96 14.14 -3.09
N LYS A 3 -13.24 14.02 -2.70
CA LYS A 3 -13.67 14.01 -1.29
C LYS A 3 -13.08 12.85 -0.47
N PHE A 4 -12.77 11.72 -1.10
CA PHE A 4 -12.25 10.55 -0.38
C PHE A 4 -10.81 10.79 0.07
N PHE A 5 -9.96 11.26 -0.84
CA PHE A 5 -8.60 11.63 -0.50
C PHE A 5 -8.55 12.87 0.41
N ASP A 6 -9.45 13.84 0.20
CA ASP A 6 -9.54 15.01 1.09
C ASP A 6 -9.86 14.62 2.54
N ASN A 7 -10.80 13.67 2.72
CA ASN A 7 -11.08 13.08 4.03
C ASN A 7 -9.86 12.34 4.60
N PHE A 8 -9.17 11.54 3.78
CA PHE A 8 -7.95 10.86 4.18
C PHE A 8 -6.88 11.85 4.67
N TYR A 9 -6.64 12.94 3.94
CA TYR A 9 -5.64 13.94 4.25
C TYR A 9 -5.96 14.73 5.54
N HIS A 10 -7.21 15.18 5.70
CA HIS A 10 -7.58 16.07 6.81
C HIS A 10 -8.01 15.33 8.09
N TYR A 11 -8.33 14.04 8.02
CA TYR A 11 -8.84 13.32 9.18
C TYR A 11 -7.75 13.11 10.24
N LYS A 12 -7.98 13.65 11.45
CA LYS A 12 -7.10 13.51 12.62
C LYS A 12 -5.61 13.83 12.36
N GLY A 13 -5.30 14.70 11.40
CA GLY A 13 -3.91 15.08 11.10
C GLY A 13 -3.12 13.96 10.41
N PHE A 14 -3.75 13.12 9.59
CA PHE A 14 -3.04 12.10 8.82
C PHE A 14 -2.12 12.71 7.74
N GLY A 15 -2.45 13.90 7.24
CA GLY A 15 -1.50 14.78 6.56
C GLY A 15 -0.76 15.70 7.55
N PRO A 16 0.35 16.33 7.14
CA PRO A 16 0.85 16.38 5.76
C PRO A 16 1.63 15.13 5.35
N ALA A 17 1.91 15.02 4.04
CA ALA A 17 2.85 14.03 3.53
C ALA A 17 4.24 14.24 4.16
N ILE A 18 4.92 13.16 4.50
CA ILE A 18 6.30 13.19 5.02
C ILE A 18 7.25 12.46 4.07
N LYS A 19 8.52 12.86 4.08
CA LYS A 19 9.63 12.15 3.40
C LYS A 19 9.33 11.84 1.92
N SER A 20 8.79 12.84 1.22
CA SER A 20 8.36 12.74 -0.17
C SER A 20 9.52 12.61 -1.15
N ILE A 21 9.36 11.71 -2.12
CA ILE A 21 10.21 11.59 -3.32
C ILE A 21 9.30 11.79 -4.53
N LEU A 22 9.50 12.87 -5.29
CA LEU A 22 8.67 13.14 -6.47
C LEU A 22 9.01 12.16 -7.62
N PRO A 23 8.00 11.64 -8.33
CA PRO A 23 8.22 10.81 -9.49
C PRO A 23 8.79 11.63 -10.65
N THR A 24 9.62 10.98 -11.47
CA THR A 24 10.00 11.52 -12.77
C THR A 24 8.82 11.47 -13.75
N PRO A 25 8.80 12.33 -14.78
CA PRO A 25 7.80 12.24 -15.86
C PRO A 25 7.79 10.86 -16.55
N GLU A 26 8.94 10.21 -16.66
CA GLU A 26 9.09 8.86 -17.21
C GLU A 26 8.37 7.82 -16.35
N GLN A 27 8.54 7.88 -15.02
CA GLN A 27 7.84 7.00 -14.08
C GLN A 27 6.32 7.21 -14.15
N LEU A 28 5.83 8.46 -14.18
CA LEU A 28 4.40 8.74 -14.34
C LEU A 28 3.84 8.15 -15.64
N ARG A 29 4.52 8.38 -16.78
CA ARG A 29 4.12 7.82 -18.07
C ARG A 29 4.13 6.30 -18.10
N PHE A 30 5.09 5.66 -17.43
CA PHE A 30 5.17 4.20 -17.36
C PHE A 30 3.92 3.57 -16.74
N TYR A 31 3.33 4.22 -15.73
CA TYR A 31 2.15 3.69 -15.03
C TYR A 31 0.80 4.16 -15.61
N GLN A 32 0.78 5.03 -16.62
CA GLN A 32 -0.46 5.43 -17.30
C GLN A 32 -1.17 4.21 -17.91
N GLY A 33 -2.44 4.04 -17.58
CA GLY A 33 -3.23 2.88 -18.04
C GLY A 33 -2.84 1.54 -17.40
N VAL A 34 -1.92 1.55 -16.41
CA VAL A 34 -1.62 0.40 -15.54
C VAL A 34 -2.20 0.64 -14.15
N LEU A 35 -2.01 1.84 -13.61
CA LEU A 35 -2.55 2.28 -12.34
C LEU A 35 -3.65 3.34 -12.56
N PRO A 36 -4.51 3.59 -11.55
CA PRO A 36 -5.56 4.59 -11.66
C PRO A 36 -4.98 6.00 -11.85
N ASP A 37 -5.57 6.80 -12.74
CA ASP A 37 -5.09 8.17 -13.02
C ASP A 37 -5.05 9.05 -11.77
N ASN A 38 -6.04 8.90 -10.88
CA ASN A 38 -6.08 9.63 -9.61
C ASN A 38 -4.93 9.25 -8.65
N LEU A 39 -4.36 8.05 -8.75
CA LEU A 39 -3.14 7.71 -8.01
C LEU A 39 -1.94 8.49 -8.55
N LEU A 40 -1.82 8.58 -9.88
CA LEU A 40 -0.75 9.32 -10.55
C LEU A 40 -0.84 10.82 -10.25
N GLU A 41 -2.05 11.38 -10.21
CA GLU A 41 -2.29 12.77 -9.74
C GLU A 41 -1.80 12.98 -8.30
N TYR A 42 -1.98 12.00 -7.41
CA TYR A 42 -1.50 12.09 -6.03
C TYR A 42 0.02 12.02 -5.96
N TRP A 43 0.64 11.16 -6.78
CA TRP A 43 2.10 11.08 -6.87
C TRP A 43 2.72 12.36 -7.45
N GLU A 44 2.11 12.98 -8.45
CA GLU A 44 2.59 14.25 -8.99
C GLU A 44 2.56 15.36 -7.92
N LYS A 45 1.52 15.37 -7.07
CA LYS A 45 1.35 16.39 -6.04
C LYS A 45 2.17 16.15 -4.77
N TYR A 46 2.27 14.90 -4.31
CA TYR A 46 2.83 14.56 -3.00
C TYR A 46 4.04 13.62 -3.06
N GLY A 47 4.33 13.04 -4.22
CA GLY A 47 5.38 12.04 -4.37
C GLY A 47 5.07 10.69 -3.73
N PHE A 48 6.05 9.81 -3.79
CA PHE A 48 6.13 8.61 -2.96
C PHE A 48 6.46 9.06 -1.54
N CYS A 49 5.51 8.94 -0.62
CA CYS A 49 5.55 9.61 0.67
C CYS A 49 4.85 8.83 1.78
N GLY A 50 5.19 9.18 3.01
CA GLY A 50 4.54 8.67 4.22
C GLY A 50 3.34 9.53 4.63
N TRP A 51 2.37 8.89 5.27
CA TRP A 51 1.17 9.48 5.84
C TRP A 51 0.97 9.00 7.27
N GLY A 52 0.32 9.81 8.10
CA GLY A 52 0.04 9.51 9.51
C GLY A 52 1.30 9.26 10.31
N ASP A 53 2.30 10.14 10.16
CA ASP A 53 3.61 10.06 10.80
C ASP A 53 4.42 8.79 10.44
N GLY A 54 4.15 8.19 9.28
CA GLY A 54 4.84 6.99 8.80
C GLY A 54 4.06 5.68 9.00
N ARG A 55 2.75 5.76 9.27
CA ARG A 55 1.87 4.59 9.36
C ARG A 55 1.61 3.92 8.02
N LEU A 56 1.51 4.72 6.96
CA LEU A 56 1.25 4.26 5.60
C LEU A 56 2.16 4.98 4.63
N TRP A 57 2.81 4.23 3.76
CA TRP A 57 3.72 4.73 2.75
C TRP A 57 3.15 4.43 1.38
N ILE A 58 2.96 5.47 0.57
CA ILE A 58 2.69 5.34 -0.85
C ILE A 58 4.04 5.22 -1.55
N VAL A 59 4.21 4.15 -2.32
CA VAL A 59 5.53 3.73 -2.83
C VAL A 59 5.60 3.78 -4.35
N ASN A 60 6.83 3.84 -4.87
CA ASN A 60 7.10 3.55 -6.28
C ASN A 60 7.03 2.02 -6.48
N PRO A 61 6.10 1.48 -7.29
CA PRO A 61 5.97 0.02 -7.43
C PRO A 61 7.22 -0.65 -8.00
N ALA A 62 8.02 0.07 -8.79
CA ALA A 62 9.23 -0.48 -9.39
C ALA A 62 10.24 -0.94 -8.33
N ASP A 63 10.31 -0.27 -7.18
CA ASP A 63 11.24 -0.58 -6.10
C ASP A 63 10.88 -1.91 -5.39
N TYR A 64 9.65 -2.40 -5.58
CA TYR A 64 9.11 -3.59 -4.92
C TYR A 64 8.72 -4.70 -5.90
N GLN A 65 8.96 -4.54 -7.21
CA GLN A 65 8.49 -5.48 -8.22
C GLN A 65 9.18 -6.86 -8.10
N ASP A 66 10.49 -6.88 -7.83
CA ASP A 66 11.24 -8.13 -7.64
C ASP A 66 10.77 -8.85 -6.36
N LEU A 67 10.56 -8.10 -5.28
CA LEU A 67 10.02 -8.64 -4.03
C LEU A 67 8.62 -9.22 -4.25
N LEU A 68 7.75 -8.50 -4.95
CA LEU A 68 6.40 -8.98 -5.27
C LEU A 68 6.45 -10.26 -6.11
N THR A 69 7.35 -10.34 -7.08
CA THR A 69 7.55 -11.54 -7.90
C THR A 69 7.85 -12.76 -7.03
N GLU A 70 8.77 -12.64 -6.07
CA GLU A 70 9.07 -13.76 -5.16
C GLU A 70 7.89 -14.13 -4.26
N TRP A 71 7.09 -13.15 -3.80
CA TRP A 71 5.87 -13.43 -3.05
C TRP A 71 4.82 -14.18 -3.86
N LEU A 72 4.64 -13.85 -5.14
CA LEU A 72 3.61 -14.47 -5.97
C LEU A 72 4.02 -15.86 -6.50
N LYS A 73 5.30 -16.22 -6.41
CA LYS A 73 5.85 -17.47 -6.94
C LYS A 73 5.11 -18.71 -6.44
N GLY A 74 4.74 -19.59 -7.37
CA GLY A 74 3.97 -20.80 -7.10
C GLY A 74 2.49 -20.58 -6.81
N THR A 75 2.01 -19.33 -6.80
CA THR A 75 0.59 -19.00 -6.60
C THR A 75 -0.16 -18.86 -7.92
N GLN A 76 -1.49 -18.81 -7.88
CA GLN A 76 -2.31 -18.45 -9.04
C GLN A 76 -1.98 -17.05 -9.58
N PHE A 77 -1.53 -16.14 -8.72
CA PHE A 77 -1.26 -14.75 -9.10
C PHE A 77 0.01 -14.62 -9.95
N GLU A 78 1.02 -15.46 -9.73
CA GLU A 78 2.15 -15.57 -10.65
C GLU A 78 1.68 -15.98 -12.05
N LYS A 79 0.77 -16.95 -12.17
CA LYS A 79 0.21 -17.34 -13.47
C LYS A 79 -0.54 -16.19 -14.13
N MET A 80 -1.40 -15.49 -13.37
CA MET A 80 -2.12 -14.32 -13.88
C MET A 80 -1.18 -13.21 -14.38
N GLN A 81 -0.09 -12.95 -13.65
CA GLN A 81 0.94 -11.99 -14.03
C GLN A 81 1.67 -12.42 -15.32
N ASN A 82 2.10 -13.68 -15.39
CA ASN A 82 2.89 -14.20 -16.51
C ASN A 82 2.07 -14.35 -17.80
N GLU A 83 0.78 -14.67 -17.67
CA GLU A 83 -0.14 -14.78 -18.80
C GLU A 83 -0.74 -13.43 -19.22
N GLY A 84 -0.40 -12.33 -18.53
CA GLY A 84 -0.90 -10.99 -18.82
C GLY A 84 -2.40 -10.81 -18.52
N ILE A 85 -2.98 -11.70 -17.72
CA ILE A 85 -4.38 -11.61 -17.25
C ILE A 85 -4.54 -10.42 -16.32
N ASP A 86 -3.53 -10.16 -15.48
CA ASP A 86 -3.46 -8.99 -14.62
C ASP A 86 -2.02 -8.52 -14.45
N ILE A 87 -1.86 -7.27 -14.03
CA ILE A 87 -0.56 -6.67 -13.73
C ILE A 87 -0.61 -6.18 -12.29
N PHE A 88 0.11 -6.87 -11.41
CA PHE A 88 0.14 -6.58 -9.98
C PHE A 88 1.28 -5.61 -9.64
N SER A 89 0.98 -4.61 -8.82
CA SER A 89 1.91 -3.56 -8.41
C SER A 89 1.70 -3.24 -6.93
N VAL A 90 2.78 -3.16 -6.14
CA VAL A 90 2.68 -2.66 -4.75
C VAL A 90 2.46 -1.15 -4.80
N ILE A 91 1.34 -0.68 -4.27
CA ILE A 91 1.00 0.75 -4.28
C ILE A 91 1.16 1.41 -2.91
N ALA A 92 1.14 0.61 -1.83
CA ALA A 92 1.35 1.11 -0.49
C ALA A 92 1.91 0.02 0.45
N ILE A 93 2.60 0.46 1.51
CA ILE A 93 3.12 -0.41 2.57
C ILE A 93 2.84 0.26 3.93
N ASP A 94 2.36 -0.50 4.92
CA ASP A 94 2.24 0.01 6.29
C ASP A 94 3.54 -0.09 7.09
N ALA A 95 3.58 0.55 8.25
CA ALA A 95 4.75 0.59 9.13
C ALA A 95 5.29 -0.78 9.57
N PHE A 96 4.52 -1.87 9.40
CA PHE A 96 4.88 -3.23 9.83
C PHE A 96 4.98 -4.20 8.65
N GLY A 97 5.11 -3.68 7.43
CA GLY A 97 5.37 -4.48 6.23
C GLY A 97 4.12 -5.18 5.66
N LYS A 98 2.92 -4.68 5.94
CA LYS A 98 1.74 -5.04 5.15
C LYS A 98 1.82 -4.32 3.81
N MET A 99 1.88 -5.07 2.72
CA MET A 99 1.86 -4.53 1.36
C MET A 99 0.44 -4.56 0.81
N CYS A 100 0.04 -3.46 0.18
CA CYS A 100 -1.21 -3.30 -0.54
C CYS A 100 -0.94 -3.36 -2.04
N ILE A 101 -1.51 -4.36 -2.72
CA ILE A 101 -1.21 -4.65 -4.12
C ILE A 101 -2.42 -4.32 -4.98
N TRP A 102 -2.16 -3.57 -6.04
CA TRP A 102 -3.11 -3.22 -7.06
C TRP A 102 -2.92 -4.11 -8.29
N GLY A 103 -3.98 -4.78 -8.74
CA GLY A 103 -4.05 -5.37 -10.07
C GLY A 103 -4.69 -4.41 -11.06
N LYS A 104 -4.07 -4.18 -12.22
CA LYS A 104 -4.63 -3.38 -13.32
C LYS A 104 -6.08 -3.73 -13.64
N ASN A 105 -6.43 -5.01 -13.63
CA ASN A 105 -7.77 -5.50 -13.98
C ASN A 105 -8.62 -5.90 -12.76
N SER A 106 -8.06 -5.84 -11.55
CA SER A 106 -8.74 -6.32 -10.33
C SER A 106 -8.75 -5.33 -9.15
N GLY A 107 -8.13 -4.14 -9.31
CA GLY A 107 -8.11 -3.12 -8.28
C GLY A 107 -7.23 -3.48 -7.09
N TYR A 108 -7.58 -3.04 -5.88
CA TYR A 108 -6.91 -3.46 -4.65
C TYR A 108 -7.22 -4.94 -4.36
N SER A 109 -6.38 -5.82 -4.87
CA SER A 109 -6.72 -7.23 -5.11
C SER A 109 -5.98 -8.19 -4.21
N LEU A 110 -4.78 -7.82 -3.74
CA LEU A 110 -4.01 -8.63 -2.79
C LEU A 110 -3.49 -7.77 -1.64
N LYS A 111 -3.39 -8.40 -0.47
CA LYS A 111 -2.70 -7.88 0.69
C LYS A 111 -1.67 -8.91 1.14
N ILE A 112 -0.41 -8.52 1.28
CA ILE A 112 0.63 -9.39 1.85
C ILE A 112 0.94 -8.88 3.25
N THR A 113 0.95 -9.74 4.25
CA THR A 113 1.43 -9.41 5.62
C THR A 113 2.74 -10.14 5.85
N SER A 114 3.85 -9.43 5.58
CA SER A 114 5.19 -10.02 5.57
C SER A 114 5.60 -10.61 6.91
N ASN A 115 5.22 -9.96 8.01
CA ASN A 115 5.46 -10.41 9.37
C ASN A 115 4.87 -11.80 9.68
N TYR A 116 3.78 -12.19 9.01
CA TYR A 116 3.14 -13.50 9.18
C TYR A 116 3.39 -14.48 8.02
N GLY A 117 4.10 -14.08 6.96
CA GLY A 117 4.30 -14.96 5.81
C GLY A 117 3.02 -15.21 5.00
N MET A 118 2.03 -14.31 5.03
CA MET A 118 0.69 -14.55 4.47
C MET A 118 0.34 -13.64 3.30
N ILE A 119 -0.39 -14.20 2.33
CA ILE A 119 -1.02 -13.49 1.21
C ILE A 119 -2.53 -13.64 1.33
N PHE A 120 -3.24 -12.53 1.30
CA PHE A 120 -4.70 -12.47 1.38
C PHE A 120 -5.27 -11.94 0.07
N PRO A 121 -5.96 -12.80 -0.71
CA PRO A 121 -6.79 -12.36 -1.82
C PRO A 121 -7.94 -11.48 -1.32
N MET A 122 -8.12 -10.31 -1.95
CA MET A 122 -9.12 -9.29 -1.61
C MET A 122 -9.99 -8.91 -2.82
N PHE A 123 -10.06 -9.78 -3.84
CA PHE A 123 -10.77 -9.52 -5.10
C PHE A 123 -12.24 -9.15 -4.88
N ASN A 124 -12.61 -7.96 -5.35
CA ASN A 124 -14.01 -7.60 -5.56
C ASN A 124 -14.22 -7.23 -7.02
N ASN A 125 -14.19 -8.25 -7.88
CA ASN A 125 -14.31 -8.09 -9.33
C ASN A 125 -15.62 -7.42 -9.73
N GLU A 126 -16.72 -7.72 -9.02
CA GLU A 126 -18.02 -7.10 -9.28
C GLU A 126 -17.96 -5.59 -9.04
N PHE A 127 -17.44 -5.17 -7.87
CA PHE A 127 -17.28 -3.75 -7.58
C PHE A 127 -16.34 -3.08 -8.57
N TYR A 128 -15.19 -3.70 -8.88
CA TYR A 128 -14.21 -3.13 -9.82
C TYR A 128 -14.80 -2.95 -11.22
N THR A 129 -15.53 -3.96 -11.72
CA THR A 129 -16.19 -3.90 -13.03
C THR A 129 -17.27 -2.83 -13.07
N GLN A 130 -18.04 -2.67 -11.99
CA GLN A 130 -19.12 -1.69 -11.93
C GLN A 130 -18.63 -0.24 -11.74
N ASN A 131 -17.56 -0.04 -10.96
CA ASN A 131 -17.15 1.28 -10.48
C ASN A 131 -15.85 1.80 -11.11
N GLY A 132 -15.05 0.92 -11.70
CA GLY A 132 -13.78 1.24 -12.35
C GLY A 132 -12.66 1.62 -11.39
N ALA A 133 -11.47 1.81 -11.98
CA ALA A 133 -10.21 2.01 -11.28
C ALA A 133 -10.23 3.18 -10.28
N SER A 134 -10.71 4.35 -10.71
CA SER A 134 -10.68 5.57 -9.87
C SER A 134 -11.53 5.41 -8.60
N LYS A 135 -12.73 4.85 -8.72
CA LYS A 135 -13.63 4.67 -7.58
C LYS A 135 -13.15 3.56 -6.64
N SER A 136 -12.52 2.52 -7.18
CA SER A 136 -11.85 1.51 -6.38
C SER A 136 -10.65 2.07 -5.61
N LEU A 137 -9.91 3.02 -6.18
CA LEU A 137 -8.84 3.71 -5.45
C LEU A 137 -9.40 4.63 -4.36
N ASP A 138 -10.50 5.31 -4.62
CA ASP A 138 -11.20 6.12 -3.60
C ASP A 138 -11.61 5.27 -2.40
N LEU A 139 -12.15 4.07 -2.66
CA LEU A 139 -12.49 3.12 -1.61
C LEU A 139 -11.24 2.62 -0.87
N PHE A 140 -10.14 2.35 -1.59
CA PHE A 140 -8.86 2.00 -0.98
C PHE A 140 -8.45 3.08 0.05
N PHE A 141 -8.33 4.36 -0.33
CA PHE A 141 -7.96 5.41 0.61
C PHE A 141 -8.98 5.60 1.75
N ALA A 142 -10.27 5.40 1.50
CA ALA A 142 -11.28 5.43 2.55
C ALA A 142 -11.07 4.31 3.60
N THR A 143 -10.68 3.11 3.16
CA THR A 143 -10.36 1.97 4.03
C THR A 143 -8.99 2.07 4.70
N GLN A 144 -8.05 2.83 4.12
CA GLN A 144 -6.76 3.16 4.71
C GLN A 144 -6.82 4.44 5.56
N SER A 145 -8.00 4.85 6.02
CA SER A 145 -8.13 6.00 6.90
C SER A 145 -7.82 5.62 8.36
N PRO A 146 -7.43 6.56 9.23
CA PRO A 146 -7.16 6.28 10.64
C PRO A 146 -8.32 5.66 11.44
N LYS A 147 -9.55 5.66 10.89
CA LYS A 147 -10.69 4.90 11.46
C LYS A 147 -10.46 3.38 11.39
N ALA A 148 -9.64 2.92 10.47
CA ALA A 148 -9.33 1.51 10.28
C ALA A 148 -8.16 1.02 11.14
N GLU A 149 -7.60 1.87 12.01
CA GLU A 149 -6.42 1.56 12.85
C GLU A 149 -5.29 0.93 12.02
N ILE A 150 -4.58 1.73 11.22
CA ILE A 150 -3.37 1.26 10.52
C ILE A 150 -2.26 1.07 11.54
N ASP A 151 -2.33 -0.07 12.23
CA ASP A 151 -1.40 -0.49 13.26
C ASP A 151 -1.42 -2.02 13.35
N LEU A 152 -0.33 -2.59 13.83
CA LEU A 152 -0.26 -3.97 14.23
C LEU A 152 -0.52 -4.05 15.73
N LYS A 153 -1.37 -4.99 16.16
CA LYS A 153 -1.65 -5.20 17.59
C LYS A 153 -0.79 -6.32 18.13
N ASP A 154 -0.37 -6.20 19.38
CA ASP A 154 0.22 -7.32 20.11
C ASP A 154 -0.86 -8.30 20.61
N HIS A 155 -0.41 -9.35 21.30
CA HIS A 155 -1.29 -10.40 21.84
C HIS A 155 -2.31 -9.90 22.88
N ASN A 156 -2.16 -8.68 23.41
CA ASN A 156 -3.11 -8.04 24.32
C ASN A 156 -3.98 -7.00 23.59
N GLU A 157 -4.05 -7.08 22.27
CA GLU A 157 -4.78 -6.14 21.41
C GLU A 157 -4.28 -4.70 21.53
N GLN A 158 -3.04 -4.48 21.97
CA GLN A 158 -2.47 -3.14 22.11
C GLN A 158 -1.77 -2.72 20.82
N PRO A 159 -2.04 -1.52 20.27
CA PRO A 159 -1.36 -1.00 19.08
C PRO A 159 0.16 -0.86 19.28
N LEU A 160 0.94 -1.09 18.23
CA LEU A 160 2.41 -1.13 18.31
C LEU A 160 3.07 0.14 17.78
N PHE A 161 2.44 0.91 16.90
CA PHE A 161 3.11 1.98 16.16
C PHE A 161 3.77 3.02 17.06
N GLU A 162 3.02 3.60 18.00
CA GLU A 162 3.56 4.63 18.90
C GLU A 162 4.70 4.08 19.77
N ARG A 163 4.57 2.83 20.23
CA ARG A 163 5.63 2.17 21.02
C ARG A 163 6.87 1.88 20.18
N ALA A 164 6.70 1.57 18.90
CA ALA A 164 7.80 1.35 17.98
C ALA A 164 8.52 2.67 17.69
N VAL A 165 7.79 3.76 17.44
CA VAL A 165 8.37 5.10 17.26
C VAL A 165 9.15 5.55 18.50
N GLU A 166 8.58 5.37 19.70
CA GLU A 166 9.25 5.73 20.96
C GLU A 166 10.58 4.98 21.15
N LYS A 167 10.62 3.70 20.75
CA LYS A 167 11.78 2.84 20.97
C LYS A 167 12.83 2.91 19.86
N LEU A 168 12.40 3.04 18.61
CA LEU A 168 13.25 2.89 17.42
C LEU A 168 13.41 4.19 16.64
N GLY A 169 12.62 5.22 16.95
CA GLY A 169 12.54 6.45 16.17
C GLY A 169 11.57 6.33 14.99
N PRO A 170 11.22 7.46 14.34
CA PRO A 170 10.33 7.47 13.18
C PRO A 170 10.99 6.82 11.96
N LEU A 171 10.17 6.22 11.09
CA LEU A 171 10.62 5.60 9.84
C LEU A 171 11.04 6.65 8.79
N GLU A 172 12.09 6.34 8.04
CA GLU A 172 12.41 6.97 6.76
C GLU A 172 11.70 6.28 5.58
N ASN A 173 11.77 6.90 4.40
CA ASN A 173 11.17 6.33 3.19
C ASN A 173 11.87 5.01 2.81
N GLY A 174 11.08 3.93 2.69
CA GLY A 174 11.59 2.59 2.41
C GLY A 174 11.86 1.75 3.67
N GLU A 175 11.67 2.30 4.87
CA GLU A 175 11.81 1.55 6.13
C GLU A 175 10.48 1.00 6.64
N ILE A 176 10.58 -0.11 7.37
CA ILE A 176 9.48 -0.71 8.15
C ILE A 176 10.02 -1.17 9.51
N TYR A 177 9.14 -1.28 10.50
CA TYR A 177 9.48 -1.95 11.77
C TYR A 177 9.41 -3.47 11.60
N GLY A 178 10.54 -4.13 11.81
CA GLY A 178 10.68 -5.59 11.74
C GLY A 178 10.75 -6.25 13.11
N PHE A 179 10.36 -7.53 13.17
CA PHE A 179 10.51 -8.37 14.37
C PHE A 179 11.80 -9.17 14.33
N VAL A 180 12.46 -9.28 15.49
CA VAL A 180 13.64 -10.13 15.70
C VAL A 180 13.41 -10.99 16.96
N PRO A 181 13.31 -12.33 16.83
CA PRO A 181 13.29 -13.10 15.57
C PRO A 181 12.04 -12.77 14.72
N ALA A 182 12.07 -13.18 13.45
CA ALA A 182 10.92 -13.00 12.56
C ALA A 182 9.69 -13.76 13.12
N LEU A 183 8.54 -13.08 13.26
CA LEU A 183 7.32 -13.65 13.85
C LEU A 183 6.87 -14.96 13.19
N ALA A 184 7.06 -15.09 11.88
CA ALA A 184 6.73 -16.32 11.15
C ALA A 184 7.53 -17.56 11.57
N LEU A 185 8.60 -17.39 12.36
CA LEU A 185 9.50 -18.47 12.79
C LEU A 185 9.29 -18.94 14.24
N GLY A 186 8.33 -18.37 14.99
CA GLY A 186 8.00 -18.77 16.36
C GLY A 186 8.00 -17.63 17.35
#